data_AF-A0A2S2QMF9-F1
#
_entry.id   AF-A0A2S2QMF9-F1
#
_cell.length_a   1.000
_cell.length_b   1.000
_cell.length_c   1.000
_cell.angle_alpha   90.00
_cell.angle_beta   90.00
_cell.angle_gamma   90.00
#
_symmetry.space_group_name_H-M   'P 1'
#
loop_
_entity.id
_entity.type
_entity.pdbx_description
1 polymer ?
#
loop_
_entity_poly.entity_id
_entity_poly.type
_entity_poly.pdbx_seq_one_letter_code
_entity_poly.pdbx_strand_id
1 'polypeptide(L)'
;MCKLAFTEAVCKVADHCHLSGRLRHTLCAPCNLKLVTPKFVPCFLHNLSKYDAHFIVTELGYDKESITVIPNTENYISFSKRVTSDFSVRFLDSYRFMASSLAELAGNLLTKPGDFDKFRETAKEFQPADMPLVTRKGVFPYEYSDKWSRLGRPSCHRNVSSTAC
;
A
#
# COMPACT_ATOMS: atom_id res chain seq x y z
N MET A 1 -0.49 2.37 23.88
CA MET A 1 0.13 1.86 25.13
C MET A 1 -0.69 2.27 26.34
N CYS A 2 -0.64 1.51 27.44
CA CYS A 2 -1.51 1.71 28.61
C CYS A 2 -1.25 3.00 29.41
N LYS A 3 -0.14 3.72 29.17
CA LYS A 3 0.23 4.97 29.86
C LYS A 3 0.33 4.87 31.40
N LEU A 4 0.33 3.66 31.95
CA LEU A 4 0.49 3.43 33.38
C LEU A 4 1.95 3.64 33.79
N ALA A 5 2.16 4.17 35.00
CA ALA A 5 3.49 4.23 35.60
C ALA A 5 4.02 2.81 35.89
N PHE A 6 5.33 2.64 35.75
CA PHE A 6 5.98 1.39 36.11
C PHE A 6 6.09 1.27 37.63
N THR A 7 5.72 0.12 38.17
CA THR A 7 5.76 -0.21 39.60
C THR A 7 6.31 -1.64 39.76
N GLU A 8 6.51 -2.12 40.98
CA GLU A 8 6.92 -3.51 41.22
C GLU A 8 5.92 -4.54 40.63
N ALA A 9 4.63 -4.20 40.59
CA ALA A 9 3.60 -5.03 39.98
C ALA A 9 3.54 -4.89 38.44
N VAL A 10 4.10 -3.80 37.90
CA VAL A 10 4.10 -3.48 36.46
C VAL A 10 5.53 -3.38 35.96
N CYS A 11 6.16 -4.55 35.78
CA CYS A 11 7.54 -4.66 35.36
C CYS A 11 7.79 -4.11 33.95
N LYS A 12 8.97 -3.51 33.77
CA LYS A 12 9.49 -3.03 32.50
C LYS A 12 10.03 -4.20 31.67
N VAL A 13 9.64 -4.25 30.40
CA VAL A 13 10.11 -5.21 29.39
C VAL A 13 10.64 -4.43 28.19
N ALA A 14 11.76 -4.89 27.64
CA ALA A 14 12.36 -4.31 26.44
C ALA A 14 11.66 -4.83 25.17
N ASP A 15 10.88 -3.97 24.51
CA ASP A 15 10.34 -4.25 23.18
C ASP A 15 11.45 -4.04 22.14
N HIS A 16 11.58 -4.98 21.21
CA HIS A 16 12.57 -4.94 20.16
C HIS A 16 11.95 -5.27 18.81
N CYS A 17 12.52 -4.73 17.73
CA CYS A 17 12.09 -5.06 16.39
C CYS A 17 12.47 -6.50 16.07
N HIS A 18 11.50 -7.36 15.77
CA HIS A 18 11.77 -8.76 15.40
C HIS A 18 12.48 -8.91 14.05
N LEU A 19 12.55 -7.85 13.24
CA LEU A 19 13.29 -7.84 11.96
C LEU A 19 14.72 -7.33 12.10
N SER A 20 14.97 -6.29 12.91
CA SER A 20 16.29 -5.66 13.03
C SER A 20 17.01 -5.92 14.35
N GLY A 21 16.35 -6.54 15.33
CA GLY A 21 16.86 -6.76 16.69
C GLY A 21 16.99 -5.50 17.55
N ARG A 22 16.76 -4.30 17.00
CA ARG A 22 16.96 -3.03 17.71
C ARG A 22 15.86 -2.80 18.75
N LEU A 23 16.25 -2.29 19.92
CA LEU A 23 15.32 -1.82 20.95
C LEU A 23 14.41 -0.72 20.38
N ARG A 24 13.11 -0.83 20.60
CA ARG A 24 12.10 0.15 20.17
C ARG A 24 11.64 0.99 21.34
N HIS A 25 11.09 0.34 22.36
CA HIS A 25 10.50 0.99 23.52
C HIS A 25 10.63 0.13 24.79
N THR A 26 10.46 0.75 25.95
CA THR A 26 10.26 0.05 27.21
C THR A 26 8.76 -0.01 27.49
N LEU A 27 8.22 -1.22 27.64
CA LEU A 27 6.78 -1.49 27.79
C LEU A 27 6.50 -2.28 29.06
N CYS A 28 5.24 -2.29 29.50
CA CYS A 28 4.81 -3.35 30.42
C CYS A 28 4.58 -4.66 29.65
N ALA A 29 4.74 -5.80 30.32
CA ALA A 29 4.58 -7.11 29.70
C ALA A 29 3.25 -7.28 28.92
N PRO A 30 2.06 -6.86 29.44
CA PRO A 30 0.82 -6.95 28.69
C PRO A 30 0.78 -6.10 27.42
N CYS A 31 1.43 -4.92 27.41
CA CYS A 31 1.50 -4.10 26.20
C CYS A 31 2.45 -4.70 25.17
N ASN A 32 3.58 -5.27 25.61
CA ASN A 32 4.54 -5.93 24.75
C ASN A 32 3.90 -7.12 24.01
N LEU A 33 3.15 -7.95 24.72
CA LEU A 33 2.47 -9.12 24.13
C LEU A 33 1.41 -8.75 23.08
N LYS A 34 0.83 -7.54 23.15
CA LYS A 34 -0.13 -7.04 22.15
C LYS A 34 0.54 -6.56 20.88
N LEU A 35 1.84 -6.27 20.90
CA LEU A 35 2.59 -5.84 19.72
C LEU A 35 3.03 -7.06 18.92
N VAL A 36 2.08 -7.62 18.16
CA VAL A 36 2.37 -8.69 17.21
C VAL A 36 2.89 -8.07 15.92
N THR A 37 4.11 -8.44 15.53
CA THR A 37 4.63 -8.07 14.21
C THR A 37 4.01 -9.00 13.17
N PRO A 38 3.24 -8.49 12.19
CA PRO A 38 2.67 -9.34 11.15
C PRO A 38 3.79 -9.97 10.33
N LYS A 39 3.69 -11.28 10.11
CA LYS A 39 4.57 -12.07 9.24
C LYS A 39 4.24 -11.90 7.74
N PHE A 40 3.69 -10.75 7.37
CA PHE A 40 3.32 -10.47 5.99
C PHE A 40 3.40 -8.99 5.65
N VAL A 41 3.62 -8.69 4.37
CA VAL A 41 3.54 -7.33 3.83
C VAL A 41 2.22 -7.16 3.07
N PRO A 42 1.37 -6.19 3.43
CA PRO A 42 0.17 -5.88 2.69
C PRO A 42 0.50 -5.06 1.43
N CYS A 43 0.02 -5.51 0.28
CA CYS A 43 0.03 -4.80 -0.99
C CYS A 43 -1.40 -4.36 -1.31
N PHE A 44 -1.67 -3.06 -1.19
CA PHE A 44 -2.98 -2.51 -1.51
C PHE A 44 -3.04 -2.14 -2.99
N LEU A 45 -4.04 -2.69 -3.69
CA LEU A 45 -4.36 -2.36 -5.07
C LEU A 45 -5.82 -1.92 -5.09
N HIS A 46 -6.14 -0.83 -5.78
CA HIS A 46 -7.48 -0.28 -5.78
C HIS A 46 -8.33 -0.89 -6.89
N ASN A 47 -9.45 -1.51 -6.51
CA ASN A 47 -10.33 -2.26 -7.41
C ASN A 47 -9.68 -3.53 -7.97
N LEU A 48 -8.78 -4.13 -7.18
CA LEU A 48 -7.98 -5.30 -7.53
C LEU A 48 -8.83 -6.46 -8.05
N SER A 49 -9.91 -6.79 -7.34
CA SER A 49 -10.71 -7.98 -7.63
C SER A 49 -11.30 -7.99 -9.03
N LYS A 50 -11.60 -6.80 -9.58
CA LYS A 50 -12.28 -6.64 -10.87
C LYS A 50 -11.34 -6.52 -12.06
N TYR A 51 -10.11 -6.03 -11.83
CA TYR A 51 -9.16 -5.72 -12.91
C TYR A 51 -7.94 -6.64 -12.82
N ASP A 52 -7.03 -6.40 -11.89
CA ASP A 52 -5.68 -6.99 -11.96
C ASP A 52 -5.58 -8.39 -11.33
N ALA A 53 -6.54 -8.78 -10.50
CA ALA A 53 -6.42 -10.01 -9.69
C ALA A 53 -6.21 -11.27 -10.53
N HIS A 54 -6.92 -11.40 -11.65
CA HIS A 54 -6.80 -12.59 -12.50
C HIS A 54 -5.41 -12.69 -13.13
N PHE A 55 -4.87 -11.60 -13.67
CA PHE A 55 -3.50 -11.59 -14.22
C PHE A 55 -2.45 -11.92 -13.15
N ILE A 56 -2.53 -11.28 -11.98
CA ILE A 56 -1.55 -11.47 -10.91
C ILE A 56 -1.60 -12.92 -10.38
N VAL A 57 -2.80 -13.47 -10.16
CA VAL A 57 -2.95 -14.83 -9.66
C VAL A 57 -2.48 -15.86 -10.68
N THR A 58 -2.76 -15.66 -11.97
CA THR A 58 -2.27 -16.54 -13.05
C THR A 58 -0.75 -16.58 -13.07
N GLU A 59 -0.08 -15.42 -13.05
CA GLU A 59 1.38 -15.36 -13.07
C GLU A 59 2.01 -15.97 -11.81
N LEU A 60 1.43 -15.69 -10.64
CA LEU A 60 1.91 -16.25 -9.37
C LEU A 60 1.68 -17.76 -9.25
N GLY A 61 0.72 -18.30 -10.00
CA GLY A 61 0.35 -19.72 -9.99
C GLY A 61 1.36 -20.63 -10.68
N TYR A 62 2.24 -20.08 -11.52
CA TYR A 62 3.34 -20.83 -12.14
C TYR A 62 4.48 -21.15 -11.18
N ASP A 63 4.56 -20.44 -10.05
CA ASP A 63 5.60 -20.62 -9.06
C ASP A 63 5.20 -21.70 -8.02
N LYS A 64 6.18 -22.49 -7.56
CA LYS A 64 5.97 -23.72 -6.76
C LYS A 64 5.35 -23.45 -5.39
N GLU A 65 5.45 -22.21 -4.90
CA GLU A 65 4.95 -21.81 -3.59
C GLU A 65 3.42 -21.60 -3.57
N SER A 66 2.78 -22.07 -2.51
CA SER A 66 1.32 -22.06 -2.36
C SER A 66 0.74 -20.63 -2.35
N ILE A 67 -0.34 -20.41 -3.10
CA ILE A 67 -1.19 -19.22 -3.01
C ILE A 67 -2.37 -19.53 -2.09
N THR A 68 -2.61 -18.69 -1.10
CA THR A 68 -3.82 -18.74 -0.27
C THR A 68 -4.78 -17.65 -0.70
N VAL A 69 -6.02 -18.02 -1.05
CA VAL A 69 -7.02 -17.09 -1.58
C VAL A 69 -8.20 -17.02 -0.61
N ILE A 70 -8.70 -15.81 -0.34
CA ILE A 70 -9.96 -15.58 0.37
C ILE A 70 -10.99 -15.09 -0.65
N PRO A 71 -11.83 -15.98 -1.20
CA PRO A 71 -12.85 -15.62 -2.17
C PRO A 71 -14.10 -15.02 -1.49
N ASN A 72 -14.83 -14.18 -2.23
CA ASN A 72 -16.19 -13.75 -1.90
C ASN A 72 -17.06 -13.92 -3.14
N THR A 73 -17.88 -14.99 -3.14
CA THR A 73 -18.88 -15.43 -4.13
C THR A 73 -18.44 -15.42 -5.60
N GLU A 74 -17.93 -14.31 -6.13
CA GLU A 74 -17.41 -14.14 -7.50
C GLU A 74 -16.12 -13.28 -7.60
N ASN A 75 -15.65 -12.69 -6.50
CA ASN A 75 -14.53 -11.74 -6.46
C ASN A 75 -13.54 -12.07 -5.34
N TYR A 76 -12.24 -11.81 -5.55
CA TYR A 76 -11.21 -12.01 -4.52
C TYR A 76 -11.18 -10.85 -3.51
N ILE A 77 -11.37 -11.10 -2.20
CA ILE A 77 -11.16 -10.04 -1.19
C ILE A 77 -9.66 -9.81 -0.98
N SER A 78 -8.92 -10.91 -0.89
CA SER A 78 -7.46 -10.90 -0.79
C SER A 78 -6.89 -12.23 -1.27
N PHE A 79 -5.65 -12.19 -1.75
CA PHE A 79 -4.86 -13.39 -1.98
C PHE A 79 -3.45 -13.17 -1.42
N SER A 80 -2.84 -14.23 -0.91
CA SER A 80 -1.52 -14.19 -0.30
C SER A 80 -0.59 -15.15 -1.01
N LYS A 81 0.60 -14.69 -1.35
CA LYS A 81 1.69 -15.53 -1.86
C LYS A 81 2.70 -15.75 -0.75
N ARG A 82 3.03 -17.01 -0.48
CA ARG A 82 4.13 -17.35 0.42
C ARG A 82 5.45 -17.07 -0.31
N VAL A 83 6.34 -16.31 0.32
CA VAL A 83 7.69 -16.02 -0.20
C VAL A 83 8.73 -16.84 0.55
N THR A 84 8.54 -17.01 1.86
CA THR A 84 9.33 -17.92 2.69
C THR A 84 8.42 -18.69 3.65
N SER A 85 8.94 -19.67 4.38
CA SER A 85 8.18 -20.45 5.38
C SER A 85 7.40 -19.57 6.36
N ASP A 86 7.96 -18.42 6.72
CA ASP A 86 7.47 -17.50 7.74
C ASP A 86 7.05 -16.13 7.20
N PHE A 87 7.08 -15.92 5.89
CA PHE A 87 6.78 -14.62 5.29
C PHE A 87 5.91 -14.73 4.06
N SER A 88 4.89 -13.88 3.99
CA SER A 88 3.96 -13.82 2.87
C SER A 88 3.71 -12.38 2.41
N VAL A 89 3.40 -12.23 1.13
CA VAL A 89 2.87 -10.98 0.57
C VAL A 89 1.37 -11.15 0.43
N ARG A 90 0.60 -10.21 0.97
CA ARG A 90 -0.87 -10.25 0.92
C ARG A 90 -1.39 -9.11 0.06
N PHE A 91 -2.02 -9.44 -1.05
CA PHE A 91 -2.69 -8.50 -1.92
C PHE A 91 -4.10 -8.25 -1.41
N LEU A 92 -4.45 -6.97 -1.22
CA LEU A 92 -5.74 -6.54 -0.71
C LEU A 92 -6.39 -5.55 -1.69
N ASP A 93 -7.70 -5.72 -1.89
CA ASP A 93 -8.50 -4.73 -2.62
C ASP A 93 -8.86 -3.55 -1.71
N SER A 94 -8.23 -2.40 -1.93
CA SER A 94 -8.54 -1.19 -1.14
C SER A 94 -9.96 -0.65 -1.37
N TYR A 95 -10.59 -0.95 -2.52
CA TYR A 95 -11.95 -0.49 -2.83
C TYR A 95 -13.00 -1.10 -1.88
N ARG A 96 -12.71 -2.27 -1.31
CA ARG A 96 -13.58 -2.91 -0.31
C ARG A 96 -13.62 -2.17 1.02
N PHE A 97 -12.60 -1.36 1.31
CA PHE A 97 -12.53 -0.54 2.52
C PHE A 97 -12.98 0.90 2.25
N MET A 98 -12.69 1.41 1.05
CA MET A 98 -13.02 2.77 0.62
C MET A 98 -13.66 2.71 -0.77
N ALA A 99 -14.99 2.60 -0.79
CA ALA A 99 -15.79 2.45 -2.00
C ALA A 99 -16.01 3.80 -2.72
N SER A 100 -14.92 4.51 -3.00
CA SER A 100 -14.88 5.78 -3.73
C SER A 100 -13.88 5.69 -4.87
N SER A 101 -13.99 6.57 -5.86
CA SER A 101 -13.03 6.57 -6.97
C SER A 101 -11.64 7.04 -6.52
N LEU A 102 -10.56 6.58 -7.18
CA LEU A 102 -9.21 7.12 -6.94
C LEU A 102 -9.11 8.64 -7.10
N ALA A 103 -9.91 9.24 -7.99
CA ALA A 103 -9.91 10.69 -8.21
C ALA A 103 -10.45 11.43 -6.99
N GLU A 104 -11.54 10.93 -6.42
CA GLU A 104 -12.15 11.44 -5.20
C GLU A 104 -11.22 11.24 -3.99
N LEU A 105 -10.65 10.04 -3.84
CA LEU A 105 -9.72 9.73 -2.76
C LEU A 105 -8.47 10.63 -2.81
N ALA A 106 -7.88 10.82 -4.00
CA ALA A 106 -6.75 11.73 -4.18
C ALA A 106 -7.14 13.19 -3.91
N GLY A 107 -8.32 13.62 -4.36
CA GLY A 107 -8.85 14.95 -4.09
C GLY A 107 -9.03 15.24 -2.60
N ASN A 108 -9.55 14.26 -1.84
CA ASN A 108 -9.77 14.39 -0.39
C ASN A 108 -8.47 14.53 0.43
N LEU A 109 -7.32 14.14 -0.13
CA LEU A 109 -6.03 14.35 0.52
C LEU A 109 -5.63 15.83 0.52
N LEU A 110 -6.03 16.59 -0.49
CA LEU A 110 -5.75 18.03 -0.61
C LEU A 110 -6.79 18.83 0.18
N THR A 111 -6.41 19.28 1.37
CA THR A 111 -7.28 20.10 2.25
C THR A 111 -7.49 21.52 1.71
N LYS A 112 -6.48 22.06 1.02
CA LYS A 112 -6.54 23.34 0.31
C LYS A 112 -5.75 23.22 -0.99
N PRO A 113 -6.11 23.96 -2.05
CA PRO A 113 -5.30 24.01 -3.26
C PRO A 113 -3.86 24.45 -2.94
N GLY A 114 -2.88 23.62 -3.29
CA GLY A 114 -1.46 23.89 -3.03
C GLY A 114 -0.97 23.50 -1.62
N ASP A 115 -1.83 22.95 -0.76
CA ASP A 115 -1.45 22.40 0.55
C ASP A 115 -1.02 20.93 0.38
N PHE A 116 0.28 20.70 0.51
CA PHE A 116 0.93 19.39 0.34
C PHE A 116 1.51 18.84 1.64
N ASP A 117 1.09 19.33 2.80
CA ASP A 117 1.66 18.94 4.10
C ASP A 117 1.56 17.43 4.38
N LYS A 118 0.51 16.79 3.84
CA LYS A 118 0.31 15.33 3.95
C LYS A 118 1.24 14.51 3.04
N PHE A 119 1.96 15.15 2.12
CA PHE A 119 2.83 14.53 1.12
C PHE A 119 4.32 14.75 1.40
N ARG A 120 4.70 14.82 2.68
CA ARG A 120 6.08 15.07 3.12
C ARG A 120 7.12 14.16 2.46
N GLU A 121 6.81 12.87 2.32
CA GLU A 121 7.74 11.91 1.71
C GLU A 121 7.83 12.10 0.19
N THR A 122 6.71 12.38 -0.49
CA THR A 122 6.69 12.70 -1.92
C THR A 122 7.48 13.99 -2.22
N ALA A 123 7.35 15.00 -1.35
CA ALA A 123 8.06 16.27 -1.50
C ALA A 123 9.60 16.17 -1.39
N LYS A 124 10.13 15.03 -0.92
CA LYS A 124 11.59 14.77 -0.92
C LYS A 124 12.13 14.41 -2.30
N GLU A 125 11.29 13.80 -3.13
CA GLU A 125 11.68 13.24 -4.43
C GLU A 125 11.27 14.16 -5.60
N PHE A 126 10.27 15.02 -5.42
CA PHE A 126 9.71 15.86 -6.47
C PHE A 126 9.88 17.34 -6.19
N GLN A 127 10.04 18.12 -7.26
CA GLN A 127 10.11 19.58 -7.14
C GLN A 127 8.73 20.16 -6.79
N PRO A 128 8.66 21.31 -6.08
CA PRO A 128 7.39 21.96 -5.76
C PRO A 128 6.50 22.22 -6.99
N ALA A 129 7.11 22.49 -8.15
CA ALA A 129 6.39 22.68 -9.41
C ALA A 129 5.66 21.41 -9.90
N ASP A 130 6.17 20.22 -9.57
CA ASP A 130 5.59 18.95 -9.95
C ASP A 130 4.56 18.44 -8.93
N MET A 131 4.52 19.00 -7.72
CA MET A 131 3.62 18.58 -6.64
C MET A 131 2.14 18.53 -7.07
N PRO A 132 1.58 19.54 -7.76
CA PRO A 132 0.19 19.46 -8.23
C PRO A 132 -0.08 18.26 -9.17
N LEU A 133 0.93 17.81 -9.90
CA LEU A 133 0.83 16.69 -10.84
C LEU A 133 0.95 15.34 -10.14
N VAL A 134 1.87 15.20 -9.18
CA VAL A 134 2.15 13.90 -8.53
C VAL A 134 1.19 13.55 -7.39
N THR A 135 0.43 14.52 -6.89
CA THR A 135 -0.56 14.28 -5.83
C THR A 135 -1.98 14.02 -6.35
N ARG A 136 -2.22 14.18 -7.65
CA ARG A 136 -3.51 13.85 -8.27
C ARG A 136 -3.52 12.40 -8.79
N LYS A 137 -4.71 11.90 -9.12
CA LYS A 137 -4.85 10.62 -9.82
C LYS A 137 -4.07 10.65 -11.13
N GLY A 138 -3.12 9.72 -11.26
CA GLY A 138 -2.41 9.48 -12.52
C GLY A 138 -3.36 8.97 -13.60
N VAL A 139 -3.17 9.45 -14.83
CA VAL A 139 -3.90 8.95 -16.01
C VAL A 139 -2.89 8.22 -16.90
N PHE A 140 -3.17 6.95 -17.17
CA PHE A 140 -2.37 6.16 -18.09
C PHE A 140 -3.04 6.13 -19.47
N PRO A 141 -2.38 6.57 -20.55
CA PRO A 141 -2.98 6.64 -21.87
C PRO A 141 -2.99 5.24 -22.52
N TYR A 142 -4.03 4.45 -22.23
CA TYR A 142 -4.18 3.09 -22.73
C TYR A 142 -4.23 3.02 -24.26
N GLU A 143 -4.94 3.95 -24.91
CA GLU A 143 -5.07 4.00 -26.39
C GLU A 143 -3.73 4.23 -27.09
N TYR A 144 -2.82 4.96 -26.46
CA TYR A 144 -1.50 5.26 -27.01
C TYR A 144 -0.49 4.12 -26.76
N SER A 145 -0.68 3.37 -25.68
CA SER A 145 0.26 2.36 -25.17
C SER A 145 -0.02 0.95 -25.71
N ASP A 146 -0.23 0.85 -27.02
CA ASP A 146 -0.53 -0.41 -27.73
C ASP A 146 0.71 -1.31 -27.99
N LYS A 147 1.93 -0.78 -27.79
CA LYS A 147 3.20 -1.46 -28.07
C LYS A 147 4.24 -1.16 -27.01
N TRP A 148 5.05 -2.16 -26.66
CA TRP A 148 6.13 -2.04 -25.68
C TRP A 148 7.10 -0.89 -25.99
N SER A 149 7.40 -0.69 -27.28
CA SER A 149 8.27 0.40 -27.77
C SER A 149 7.75 1.81 -27.47
N ARG A 150 6.46 1.98 -27.20
CA ARG A 150 5.85 3.28 -26.88
C ARG A 150 5.89 3.62 -25.40
N LEU A 151 6.09 2.63 -24.52
CA LEU A 151 6.17 2.82 -23.07
C LEU A 151 7.41 3.61 -22.64
N GLY A 152 8.51 3.52 -23.38
CA GLY A 152 9.75 4.25 -23.10
C GLY A 152 9.73 5.73 -23.52
N ARG A 153 8.63 6.24 -24.09
CA ARG A 153 8.56 7.61 -24.59
C ARG A 153 8.12 8.59 -23.47
N PRO A 154 8.78 9.75 -23.32
CA PRO A 154 8.51 10.71 -22.24
C PRO A 154 7.09 11.32 -22.25
N SER A 155 6.32 11.15 -23.33
CA SER A 155 4.92 11.57 -23.41
C SER A 155 4.02 10.86 -22.40
N CYS A 156 4.37 9.63 -21.98
CA CYS A 156 3.63 8.90 -20.94
C CYS A 156 3.86 9.47 -19.52
N HIS A 157 4.90 10.29 -19.32
CA HIS A 157 5.23 10.87 -18.01
C HIS A 157 4.83 12.34 -17.85
N ARG A 158 4.50 13.06 -18.92
CA ARG A 158 4.33 14.53 -18.87
C ARG A 158 2.98 15.07 -19.33
N ASN A 159 2.15 14.30 -20.02
CA ASN A 159 0.91 14.83 -20.58
C ASN A 159 -0.31 14.37 -19.79
N VAL A 160 -0.67 15.17 -18.79
CA VAL A 160 -2.08 15.35 -18.42
C VAL A 160 -2.38 16.84 -18.52
N SER A 161 -2.26 17.36 -19.74
CA SER A 161 -2.97 18.58 -20.18
C SER A 161 -4.41 18.17 -20.42
N SER A 162 -5.30 18.80 -19.67
CA SER A 162 -6.75 18.76 -19.80
C SER A 162 -7.20 18.86 -21.25
N THR A 163 -7.79 17.79 -21.78
CA THR A 163 -8.87 17.82 -22.78
C THR A 163 -9.22 16.38 -23.14
N ALA A 164 -10.36 15.91 -22.68
CA ALA A 164 -11.20 14.97 -23.42
C ALA A 164 -12.61 15.09 -22.84
N CYS A 165 -13.55 15.45 -23.72
CA CYS A 165 -14.98 15.31 -23.52
C CYS A 165 -15.36 13.88 -23.16
#